data_AF-A0A0M3J7H3-F1
#
_entry.id   AF-A0A0M3J7H3-F1
#
_cell.length_a   1.000
_cell.length_b   1.000
_cell.length_c   1.000
_cell.angle_alpha   90.00
_cell.angle_beta   90.00
_cell.angle_gamma   90.00
#
_symmetry.space_group_name_H-M   'P 1'
#
loop_
_entity.id
_entity.type
_entity.pdbx_description
1 polymer ?
#
loop_
_entity_poly.entity_id
_entity_poly.type
_entity_poly.pdbx_seq_one_letter_code
_entity_poly.pdbx_strand_id
1 'polypeptide(L)'
;MDRAKKKLVSAIDGLRNFHGRTELEFDEKVCAEHVCLAQIVRHGFPDDPRCIAYDAVQRLIAIGTGHGTVRIMGDIGVDYTLKHTSDAAVTHIQFLVNERNWMGEGFNLSAVFFDRLCVLLMKQTNLFPIIL
;
A
#
# COMPACT_ATOMS: atom_id res chain seq x y z
N MET A 1 16.13 66.18 18.86
CA MET A 1 15.49 65.13 18.03
C MET A 1 15.90 63.77 18.57
N ASP A 2 15.00 63.12 19.32
CA ASP A 2 15.31 61.98 20.17
C ASP A 2 15.87 60.74 19.47
N ARG A 3 16.87 60.13 20.11
CA ARG A 3 17.54 58.87 19.72
C ARG A 3 16.54 57.74 19.42
N ALA A 4 15.39 57.74 20.08
CA ALA A 4 14.31 56.79 19.85
C ALA A 4 13.69 56.91 18.45
N LYS A 5 13.47 58.14 17.96
CA LYS A 5 12.91 58.37 16.62
C LYS A 5 13.87 57.90 15.52
N LYS A 6 15.18 58.11 15.70
CA LYS A 6 16.21 57.62 14.76
C LYS A 6 16.26 56.09 14.68
N LYS A 7 16.10 55.39 15.82
CA LYS A 7 16.05 53.93 15.85
C LYS A 7 14.82 53.37 15.14
N LEU A 8 13.66 54.01 15.34
CA LEU A 8 12.40 53.56 14.74
C LEU A 8 12.40 53.76 13.21
N VAL A 9 12.89 54.90 12.73
CA VAL A 9 13.05 55.15 11.28
C VAL A 9 13.99 54.11 10.66
N SER A 10 15.13 53.84 11.29
CA SER A 10 16.08 52.82 10.81
C SER A 10 15.50 51.41 10.80
N ALA A 11 14.60 51.06 11.73
CA ALA A 11 13.95 49.76 11.76
C ALA A 11 12.91 49.60 10.64
N ILE A 12 12.16 50.66 10.32
CA ILE A 12 11.18 50.67 9.23
C ILE A 12 11.86 50.57 7.87
N ASP A 13 13.00 51.26 7.68
CA ASP A 13 13.80 51.14 6.46
C ASP A 13 14.36 49.71 6.29
N GLY A 14 14.76 49.05 7.39
CA GLY A 14 15.15 47.64 7.38
C GLY A 14 14.03 46.69 6.98
N LEU A 15 12.78 46.98 7.38
CA LEU A 15 11.59 46.20 7.01
C LEU A 15 11.19 46.37 5.55
N ARG A 16 11.28 47.60 5.00
CA ARG A 16 11.04 47.85 3.57
C ARG A 16 12.05 47.15 2.68
N ASN A 17 13.30 47.03 3.13
CA ASN A 17 14.35 46.29 2.41
C ASN A 17 14.11 44.77 2.43
N PHE A 18 13.32 44.25 3.36
CA PHE A 18 12.93 42.84 3.40
C PHE A 18 11.90 42.48 2.33
N HIS A 19 11.07 43.43 1.89
CA HIS A 19 10.08 43.20 0.82
C HIS A 19 10.69 43.12 -0.59
N GLY A 20 11.98 43.43 -0.76
CA GLY A 20 12.67 43.34 -2.05
C GLY A 20 13.33 41.99 -2.34
N ARG A 21 13.19 40.98 -1.47
CA ARG A 21 13.92 39.70 -1.58
C ARG A 21 13.06 38.46 -1.30
N THR A 22 11.76 38.53 -1.50
CA THR A 22 10.91 37.33 -1.42
C THR A 22 9.85 37.32 -2.51
N GLU A 23 10.20 37.72 -3.73
CA GLU A 23 9.58 37.09 -4.89
C GLU A 23 10.16 35.69 -4.98
N LEU A 24 9.45 34.72 -4.42
CA LEU A 24 9.64 33.33 -4.78
C LEU A 24 9.21 33.24 -6.25
N GLU A 25 10.17 33.26 -7.16
CA GLU A 25 9.95 32.93 -8.56
C GLU A 25 9.56 31.44 -8.59
N PHE A 26 8.26 31.17 -8.63
CA PHE A 26 7.76 29.82 -8.83
C PHE A 26 7.88 29.52 -10.33
N ASP A 27 8.68 28.53 -10.67
CA ASP A 27 8.63 27.98 -12.03
C ASP A 27 7.28 27.26 -12.17
N GLU A 28 6.31 27.93 -12.80
CA GLU A 28 4.96 27.40 -13.06
C GLU A 28 4.97 26.28 -14.12
N LYS A 29 6.14 26.00 -14.72
CA LYS A 29 6.27 24.97 -15.74
C LYS A 29 6.30 23.59 -15.11
N VAL A 30 5.23 22.83 -15.31
CA VAL A 30 5.17 21.41 -14.95
C VAL A 30 6.11 20.62 -15.86
N CYS A 31 7.20 20.10 -15.31
CA CYS A 31 8.14 19.21 -15.99
C CYS A 31 7.77 17.74 -15.74
N ALA A 32 8.23 16.83 -16.61
CA ALA A 32 7.95 15.40 -16.49
C ALA A 32 8.44 14.80 -15.16
N GLU A 33 9.49 15.38 -14.58
CA GLU A 33 10.06 15.05 -13.26
C GLU A 33 9.11 15.36 -12.10
N HIS A 34 8.13 16.27 -12.30
CA HIS A 34 7.13 16.63 -11.30
C HIS A 34 5.94 15.65 -11.28
N VAL A 35 5.87 14.74 -12.25
CA VAL A 35 4.78 13.78 -12.40
C VAL A 35 5.34 12.38 -12.28
N CYS A 36 4.78 11.56 -11.39
CA CYS A 36 5.06 10.13 -11.36
C CYS A 36 3.81 9.33 -11.71
N LEU A 37 3.98 8.31 -12.54
CA LEU A 37 2.94 7.29 -12.72
C LEU A 37 3.06 6.30 -11.55
N ALA A 38 2.12 6.37 -10.62
CA ALA A 38 2.01 5.40 -9.53
C ALA A 38 0.77 4.52 -9.73
N GLN A 39 0.92 3.20 -9.57
CA GLN A 39 -0.23 2.31 -9.54
C GLN A 39 -1.00 2.53 -8.23
N ILE A 40 -2.16 3.17 -8.32
CA ILE A 40 -2.96 3.53 -7.14
C ILE A 40 -3.95 2.43 -6.72
N VAL A 41 -4.41 1.60 -7.65
CA VAL A 41 -5.37 0.51 -7.40
C VAL A 41 -5.15 -0.62 -8.39
N ARG A 42 -5.31 -1.88 -7.93
CA ARG A 42 -5.46 -3.05 -8.79
C ARG A 42 -6.94 -3.45 -8.85
N HIS A 43 -7.58 -3.29 -10.00
CA HIS A 43 -8.97 -3.69 -10.21
C HIS A 43 -9.06 -4.90 -11.15
N GLY A 44 -10.13 -5.67 -11.04
CA GLY A 44 -10.39 -6.82 -11.90
C GLY A 44 -9.53 -8.05 -11.59
N PHE A 45 -9.54 -8.99 -12.53
CA PHE A 45 -8.80 -10.24 -12.45
C PHE A 45 -7.31 -10.02 -12.76
N PRO A 46 -6.41 -10.79 -12.14
CA PRO A 46 -5.03 -10.90 -12.59
C PRO A 46 -4.93 -11.32 -14.06
N ASP A 47 -3.78 -11.09 -14.67
CA ASP A 47 -3.47 -11.58 -16.00
C ASP A 47 -3.44 -13.11 -16.04
N ASP A 48 -3.92 -13.69 -17.15
CA ASP A 48 -3.98 -15.14 -17.40
C ASP A 48 -4.42 -15.99 -16.17
N PRO A 49 -5.64 -15.78 -15.64
CA PRO A 49 -6.12 -16.52 -14.48
C PRO A 49 -6.33 -18.00 -14.84
N ARG A 50 -5.79 -18.90 -14.01
CA ARG A 50 -5.77 -20.36 -14.25
C ARG A 50 -6.56 -21.16 -13.24
N CYS A 51 -6.57 -20.73 -11.99
CA CYS A 51 -7.30 -21.41 -10.93
C CYS A 51 -7.82 -20.42 -9.89
N ILE A 52 -8.78 -20.88 -9.11
CA ILE A 52 -9.41 -20.12 -8.04
C ILE A 52 -9.71 -21.03 -6.86
N ALA A 53 -9.58 -20.49 -5.66
CA ALA A 53 -10.02 -21.13 -4.43
C ALA A 53 -10.80 -20.13 -3.59
N TYR A 54 -11.78 -20.62 -2.84
CA TYR A 54 -12.57 -19.81 -1.91
C TYR A 54 -12.61 -20.49 -0.55
N ASP A 55 -12.39 -19.71 0.51
CA ASP A 55 -12.65 -20.12 1.89
C ASP A 55 -13.83 -19.31 2.44
N ALA A 56 -14.93 -20.01 2.70
CA ALA A 56 -16.16 -19.43 3.22
C ALA A 56 -16.04 -18.97 4.69
N VAL A 57 -15.15 -19.61 5.48
CA VAL A 57 -14.99 -19.28 6.90
C VAL A 57 -14.27 -17.95 7.05
N GLN A 58 -13.17 -17.78 6.32
CA GLN A 58 -12.37 -16.55 6.35
C GLN A 58 -12.83 -15.52 5.32
N ARG A 59 -13.80 -15.87 4.46
CA ARG A 59 -14.33 -15.05 3.36
C ARG A 59 -13.23 -14.58 2.40
N LEU A 60 -12.33 -15.50 2.06
CA LEU A 60 -11.18 -15.23 1.20
C LEU A 60 -11.34 -15.88 -0.15
N ILE A 61 -10.89 -15.18 -1.18
CA ILE A 61 -10.76 -15.70 -2.53
C ILE A 61 -9.31 -15.59 -2.97
N ALA A 62 -8.77 -16.66 -3.53
CA ALA A 62 -7.42 -16.70 -4.07
C ALA A 62 -7.48 -17.05 -5.56
N ILE A 63 -6.81 -16.27 -6.41
CA ILE A 63 -6.76 -16.45 -7.86
C ILE A 63 -5.30 -16.67 -8.25
N GLY A 64 -5.03 -17.80 -8.90
CA GLY A 64 -3.71 -18.15 -9.42
C GLY A 64 -3.59 -17.88 -10.91
N THR A 65 -2.40 -17.47 -11.37
CA THR A 65 -2.13 -17.10 -12.76
C THR A 65 -1.17 -18.06 -13.47
N GLY A 66 -1.09 -17.94 -14.79
CA GLY A 66 -0.11 -18.65 -15.62
C GLY A 66 1.35 -18.26 -15.37
N HIS A 67 1.58 -17.11 -14.74
CA HIS A 67 2.91 -16.53 -14.44
C HIS A 67 3.25 -16.62 -12.94
N GLY A 68 2.88 -17.73 -12.29
CA GLY A 68 3.26 -18.02 -10.91
C GLY A 68 2.75 -17.02 -9.87
N THR A 69 1.77 -16.18 -10.18
CA THR A 69 1.25 -15.17 -9.26
C THR A 69 -0.04 -15.67 -8.63
N VAL A 70 -0.23 -15.38 -7.34
CA VAL A 70 -1.47 -15.65 -6.61
C VAL A 70 -1.94 -14.35 -5.98
N ARG A 71 -3.15 -13.90 -6.35
CA ARG A 71 -3.81 -12.75 -5.72
C ARG A 71 -4.85 -13.24 -4.73
N ILE A 72 -4.81 -12.75 -3.49
CA ILE A 72 -5.74 -13.08 -2.43
C ILE A 72 -6.53 -11.83 -2.09
N MET A 73 -7.86 -11.93 -2.11
CA MET A 73 -8.79 -10.85 -1.80
C MET A 73 -9.79 -11.33 -0.74
N GLY A 74 -10.37 -10.40 0.01
CA GLY A 74 -11.33 -10.74 1.06
C GLY A 74 -12.04 -9.52 1.64
N ASP A 75 -12.27 -9.54 2.95
CA ASP A 75 -12.80 -8.39 3.71
C ASP A 75 -11.90 -7.14 3.58
N ILE A 76 -12.38 -6.03 4.13
CA ILE A 76 -11.70 -4.73 4.10
C ILE A 76 -10.22 -4.88 4.54
N GLY A 77 -9.31 -4.40 3.69
CA GLY A 77 -7.86 -4.45 3.93
C GLY A 77 -7.17 -5.73 3.48
N VAL A 78 -7.89 -6.72 2.96
CA VAL A 78 -7.32 -7.98 2.45
C VAL A 78 -7.16 -7.90 0.93
N ASP A 79 -5.97 -7.48 0.48
CA ASP A 79 -5.51 -7.63 -0.91
C ASP A 79 -4.00 -7.92 -0.90
N TYR A 80 -3.65 -9.19 -1.12
CA TYR A 80 -2.27 -9.66 -1.11
C TYR A 80 -1.90 -10.25 -2.46
N THR A 81 -0.67 -10.03 -2.89
CA THR A 81 -0.10 -10.67 -4.08
C THR A 81 1.13 -11.47 -3.66
N LEU A 82 1.13 -12.75 -4.01
CA LEU A 82 2.24 -13.67 -3.83
C LEU A 82 2.80 -14.04 -5.20
N LYS A 83 4.11 -14.27 -5.28
CA LYS A 83 4.75 -14.73 -6.51
C LYS A 83 5.65 -15.94 -6.23
N HIS A 84 5.45 -16.99 -7.00
CA HIS A 84 6.32 -18.16 -7.00
C HIS A 84 7.64 -17.83 -7.70
N THR A 85 8.76 -18.23 -7.12
CA THR A 85 10.10 -17.91 -7.63
C THR A 85 10.39 -18.49 -9.00
N SER A 86 9.74 -19.61 -9.37
CA SER A 86 9.94 -20.26 -10.67
C SER A 86 9.07 -19.68 -11.80
N ASP A 87 8.17 -18.73 -11.50
CA ASP A 87 7.19 -18.16 -12.45
C ASP A 87 6.25 -19.21 -13.11
N ALA A 88 6.24 -20.45 -12.58
CA ALA A 88 5.44 -21.54 -13.14
C ALA A 88 3.95 -21.33 -12.89
N ALA A 89 3.12 -21.70 -13.87
CA ALA A 89 1.66 -21.57 -13.77
C ALA A 89 1.09 -22.23 -12.51
N VAL A 90 0.28 -21.46 -11.78
CA VAL A 90 -0.45 -21.96 -10.61
C VAL A 90 -1.71 -22.67 -11.13
N THR A 91 -1.74 -23.99 -10.97
CA THR A 91 -2.83 -24.83 -11.50
C THR A 91 -3.85 -25.22 -10.45
N HIS A 92 -3.46 -25.13 -9.17
CA HIS A 92 -4.33 -25.45 -8.05
C HIS A 92 -3.97 -24.59 -6.85
N ILE A 93 -5.00 -24.14 -6.14
CA ILE A 93 -4.86 -23.44 -4.86
C ILE A 93 -5.71 -24.18 -3.83
N GLN A 94 -5.16 -24.40 -2.65
CA GLN A 94 -5.89 -24.98 -1.54
C GLN A 94 -5.69 -24.16 -0.28
N PHE A 95 -6.79 -23.77 0.35
CA PHE A 95 -6.78 -23.25 1.71
C PHE A 95 -6.67 -24.42 2.68
N LEU A 96 -5.66 -24.39 3.55
CA LEU A 96 -5.58 -25.34 4.65
C LEU A 96 -6.35 -24.75 5.84
N VAL A 97 -7.36 -25.47 6.31
CA VAL A 97 -8.13 -25.08 7.50
C VAL A 97 -7.20 -25.16 8.70
N ASN A 98 -6.99 -24.02 9.38
CA ASN A 98 -6.27 -24.03 10.65
C ASN A 98 -7.16 -24.67 11.73
N GLU A 99 -6.66 -25.75 12.33
CA GLU A 99 -7.24 -26.29 13.56
C GLU A 99 -7.10 -25.25 14.67
N ARG A 100 -8.21 -25.03 15.39
CA ARG A 100 -8.37 -23.97 16.37
C ARG A 100 -7.28 -24.05 17.44
N ASN A 101 -6.37 -23.06 17.48
CA ASN A 101 -5.83 -22.60 18.74
C ASN A 101 -5.63 -21.09 18.67
N TRP A 102 -6.49 -20.41 19.40
CA TRP A 102 -6.66 -18.97 19.42
C TRP A 102 -5.74 -18.39 20.48
N MET A 103 -5.14 -17.22 20.21
CA MET A 103 -4.71 -16.15 21.13
C MET A 103 -3.59 -15.33 20.44
N GLY A 104 -3.93 -14.22 19.78
CA GLY A 104 -2.96 -13.30 19.14
C GLY A 104 -3.63 -12.40 18.09
N GLU A 105 -2.87 -11.48 17.47
CA GLU A 105 -3.20 -10.21 16.79
C GLU A 105 -2.51 -9.96 15.40
N GLY A 106 -3.24 -9.89 14.26
CA GLY A 106 -2.72 -9.78 12.86
C GLY A 106 -2.81 -11.01 11.90
N PHE A 107 -3.33 -10.86 10.67
CA PHE A 107 -3.37 -11.95 9.67
C PHE A 107 -1.95 -12.35 9.22
N ASN A 108 -1.53 -13.57 9.56
CA ASN A 108 -0.29 -14.14 9.02
C ASN A 108 -0.64 -15.07 7.86
N LEU A 109 -0.38 -14.59 6.65
CA LEU A 109 -0.47 -15.39 5.42
C LEU A 109 0.89 -16.05 5.18
N SER A 110 0.94 -17.37 5.26
CA SER A 110 2.05 -18.14 4.71
C SER A 110 1.58 -18.91 3.48
N ALA A 111 2.38 -18.86 2.42
CA ALA A 111 2.13 -19.61 1.20
C ALA A 111 3.29 -20.55 0.95
N VAL A 112 2.96 -21.80 0.64
CA VAL A 112 3.93 -22.81 0.23
C VAL A 112 3.62 -23.20 -1.20
N PHE A 113 4.58 -23.00 -2.09
CA PHE A 113 4.49 -23.47 -3.46
C PHE A 113 5.19 -24.83 -3.55
N PHE A 114 4.46 -25.82 -4.07
CA PHE A 114 4.99 -27.14 -4.38
C PHE A 114 4.67 -27.44 -5.85
N ASP A 115 5.69 -27.31 -6.71
CA ASP A 115 5.54 -27.37 -8.16
C ASP A 115 4.48 -26.39 -8.68
N ARG A 116 3.31 -26.87 -9.13
CA ARG A 116 2.19 -26.05 -9.63
C ARG A 116 1.01 -25.89 -8.66
N LEU A 117 1.17 -26.37 -7.42
CA LEU A 117 0.21 -26.24 -6.33
C LEU A 117 0.65 -25.11 -5.38
N CYS A 118 -0.28 -24.22 -5.05
CA CYS A 118 -0.10 -23.24 -3.98
C CYS A 118 -0.97 -23.65 -2.79
N VAL A 119 -0.35 -23.89 -1.64
CA VAL A 119 -1.05 -24.11 -0.36
C VAL A 119 -1.00 -22.83 0.44
N LEU A 120 -2.18 -22.34 0.81
CA LEU A 120 -2.34 -21.13 1.63
C LEU A 120 -2.65 -21.52 3.07
N LEU A 121 -1.78 -21.09 3.97
CA LEU A 121 -1.90 -21.21 5.42
C LEU A 121 -2.24 -19.83 5.99
N MET A 122 -3.46 -19.71 6.50
CA MET A 122 -3.98 -18.45 7.02
C MET A 122 -4.09 -18.51 8.55
N LYS A 123 -3.18 -17.83 9.26
CA LYS A 123 -3.27 -17.64 10.71
C LYS A 123 -4.06 -16.37 11.04
N GLN A 124 -5.26 -16.52 11.60
CA GLN A 124 -6.13 -15.42 12.03
C GLN A 124 -5.63 -14.81 13.33
N THR A 125 -5.11 -13.60 13.20
CA THR A 125 -4.63 -12.77 14.29
C THR A 125 -5.67 -11.70 14.80
N ASN A 126 -6.37 -11.73 15.95
CA ASN A 126 -7.37 -10.72 16.43
C ASN A 126 -6.77 -9.43 17.01
N LEU A 127 -7.13 -8.16 16.63
CA LEU A 127 -7.44 -6.98 17.53
C LEU A 127 -8.84 -6.48 17.27
N PHE A 128 -9.45 -6.00 18.35
CA PHE A 128 -10.76 -5.37 18.50
C PHE A 128 -11.15 -4.32 17.44
N PRO A 129 -12.47 -4.04 17.29
CA PRO A 129 -12.96 -2.94 16.47
C PRO A 129 -12.56 -1.61 17.13
N ILE A 130 -11.88 -0.74 16.38
CA ILE A 130 -11.85 0.68 16.73
C ILE A 130 -13.27 1.20 16.48
N ILE A 131 -14.01 1.40 17.56
CA ILE A 131 -15.08 2.38 17.62
C ILE A 131 -14.39 3.75 17.59
N LEU A 132 -14.69 4.54 16.56
CA LEU A 132 -14.67 6.01 16.56
C LEU A 132 -15.78 6.49 15.63
#